data_AF-A0A6P1HL34-F1
#
_entry.id   AF-A0A6P1HL34-F1
#
_cell.length_a   1.000
_cell.length_b   1.000
_cell.length_c   1.000
_cell.angle_alpha   90.00
_cell.angle_beta   90.00
_cell.angle_gamma   90.00
#
_symmetry.space_group_name_H-M   'P 1'
#
loop_
_entity.id
_entity.type
_entity.pdbx_description
1 polymer ?
#
loop_
_entity_poly.entity_id
_entity_poly.type
_entity_poly.pdbx_seq_one_letter_code
_entity_poly.pdbx_strand_id
1 'polypeptide(L)'
;MFRFLVIGPLVFLLLGCTNIEKSGTATSANNNDSTVSTKAPRQSQQKGNKQHTNDAKKPLTMEQLKKKVKDNILEVTKYESSYALVKSENSYQFFDLMTGTSKSLPVNVDNIKSYQIKDKDHIRFLADGTNRLNSKRVLPYYFDCIRVTTDGPFARHDVKTYFPLNNALEFGGKPDEVVSDIRFTMNGLQILFTPQKSKEAMFYADYTTIPVTTTSYNEMTNTFVVEFKQTQLSKEINKVNVRPNDFIKRINTKTEGENVQISIELKSAAEVYSGNVGHLKNKNNFPFLTFTFAQKSFKEVFGGAVAELSK
;
A
#
# COMPACT_ATOMS: atom_id res chain seq x y z
N MET A 1 34.96 51.06 -11.19
CA MET A 1 34.92 50.24 -12.43
C MET A 1 34.01 49.05 -12.19
N PHE A 2 32.73 49.17 -12.55
CA PHE A 2 31.74 48.10 -12.42
C PHE A 2 31.70 47.29 -13.72
N ARG A 3 31.88 45.97 -13.65
CA ARG A 3 31.59 45.05 -14.75
C ARG A 3 30.34 44.24 -14.39
N PHE A 4 29.25 44.53 -15.09
CA PHE A 4 28.06 43.69 -15.14
C PHE A 4 28.35 42.48 -16.02
N LEU A 5 28.13 41.27 -15.49
CA LEU A 5 28.08 40.04 -16.27
C LEU A 5 26.60 39.73 -16.53
N VAL A 6 26.21 39.83 -17.80
CA VAL A 6 24.89 39.45 -18.32
C VAL A 6 24.90 37.94 -18.57
N ILE A 7 24.01 37.19 -17.91
CA ILE A 7 23.74 35.79 -18.23
C ILE A 7 22.30 35.72 -18.74
N GLY A 8 22.16 35.43 -20.03
CA GLY A 8 20.86 35.27 -20.70
C GLY A 8 20.16 33.95 -20.33
N PRO A 9 18.83 33.85 -20.56
CA PRO A 9 18.06 32.68 -20.20
C PRO A 9 18.27 31.54 -21.19
N LEU A 10 18.57 30.35 -20.67
CA LEU A 10 18.61 29.10 -21.40
C LEU A 10 17.18 28.60 -21.64
N VAL A 11 16.81 28.50 -22.92
CA VAL A 11 15.51 28.01 -23.40
C VAL A 11 15.40 26.50 -23.15
N PHE A 12 14.34 26.08 -22.46
CA PHE A 12 13.93 24.68 -22.35
C PHE A 12 13.14 24.26 -23.59
N LEU A 13 13.65 23.27 -24.33
CA LEU A 13 12.95 22.61 -25.42
C LEU A 13 12.27 21.33 -24.87
N LEU A 14 10.94 21.37 -24.79
CA LEU A 14 10.07 20.23 -24.59
C LEU A 14 9.98 19.43 -25.89
N LEU A 15 10.37 18.15 -25.85
CA LEU A 15 9.98 17.17 -26.85
C LEU A 15 9.30 16.01 -26.13
N GLY A 16 7.97 15.99 -26.25
CA GLY A 16 7.18 14.80 -26.01
C GLY A 16 7.19 13.92 -27.25
N CYS A 17 7.27 12.61 -27.04
CA CYS A 17 6.81 11.61 -28.00
C CYS A 17 6.04 10.53 -27.22
N THR A 18 4.73 10.55 -27.40
CA THR A 18 3.84 9.41 -27.18
C THR A 18 4.14 8.35 -28.23
N ASN A 19 4.23 7.08 -27.82
CA ASN A 19 3.97 5.97 -28.73
C ASN A 19 3.02 4.97 -28.06
N ILE A 20 1.84 4.93 -28.67
CA ILE A 20 0.79 3.93 -28.53
C ILE A 20 1.10 2.88 -29.60
N GLU A 21 1.33 1.62 -29.22
CA GLU A 21 1.25 0.51 -30.16
C GLU A 21 0.22 -0.51 -29.65
N LYS A 22 -0.91 -0.52 -30.36
CA LYS A 22 -1.80 -1.67 -30.51
C LYS A 22 -1.17 -2.60 -31.56
N SER A 23 -1.08 -3.88 -31.27
CA SER A 23 -1.01 -4.91 -32.33
C SER A 23 -1.89 -6.08 -31.94
N GLY A 24 -2.90 -6.35 -32.76
CA GLY A 24 -3.78 -7.49 -32.64
C GLY A 24 -3.35 -8.68 -33.51
N THR A 25 -4.09 -9.77 -33.27
CA THR A 25 -4.48 -10.87 -34.18
C THR A 25 -3.44 -11.88 -34.68
N ALA A 26 -3.69 -13.14 -34.29
CA ALA A 26 -3.73 -14.33 -35.16
C ALA A 26 -4.55 -15.41 -34.41
N THR A 27 -5.85 -15.60 -34.66
CA THR A 27 -6.43 -16.63 -35.56
C THR A 27 -5.53 -17.82 -35.88
N SER A 28 -5.95 -19.01 -35.44
CA SER A 28 -5.80 -20.23 -36.21
C SER A 28 -7.05 -21.09 -36.01
N ALA A 29 -7.78 -21.28 -37.10
CA ALA A 29 -8.88 -22.22 -37.23
C ALA A 29 -8.28 -23.58 -37.61
N ASN A 30 -8.85 -24.67 -37.12
CA ASN A 30 -8.81 -25.92 -37.85
C ASN A 30 -10.14 -26.65 -37.74
N ASN A 31 -10.65 -27.00 -38.91
CA ASN A 31 -11.92 -27.65 -39.18
C ASN A 31 -11.77 -29.19 -39.13
N ASN A 32 -12.94 -29.83 -39.20
CA ASN A 32 -13.25 -31.25 -39.44
C ASN A 32 -13.50 -32.04 -38.12
N ASP A 33 -14.55 -32.82 -37.96
CA ASP A 33 -15.47 -33.39 -38.94
C ASP A 33 -16.82 -33.73 -38.30
N SER A 34 -17.81 -33.70 -39.17
CA SER A 34 -19.22 -34.05 -39.08
C SER A 34 -19.44 -35.51 -38.68
N THR A 35 -20.42 -35.80 -37.82
CA THR A 35 -21.34 -36.93 -38.05
C THR A 35 -22.72 -36.61 -37.51
N VAL A 36 -23.66 -36.67 -38.45
CA VAL A 36 -25.11 -36.54 -38.29
C VAL A 36 -25.67 -37.84 -37.72
N SER A 37 -26.55 -37.75 -36.73
CA SER A 37 -27.56 -38.79 -36.49
C SER A 37 -28.86 -38.17 -35.99
N THR A 38 -29.78 -38.00 -36.94
CA THR A 38 -31.19 -37.69 -36.76
C THR A 38 -31.96 -38.91 -36.22
N LYS A 39 -32.73 -38.74 -35.13
CA LYS A 39 -34.00 -39.47 -34.90
C LYS A 39 -35.01 -38.61 -34.14
N ALA A 40 -36.04 -38.22 -34.90
CA ALA A 40 -37.44 -37.84 -34.69
C ALA A 40 -38.08 -37.66 -33.27
N PRO A 41 -39.20 -36.89 -33.19
CA PRO A 41 -39.69 -36.22 -31.98
C PRO A 41 -40.82 -36.97 -31.25
N ARG A 42 -41.04 -36.67 -29.96
CA ARG A 42 -42.28 -37.01 -29.26
C ARG A 42 -42.82 -35.85 -28.42
N GLN A 43 -44.10 -35.60 -28.70
CA GLN A 43 -45.11 -34.69 -28.17
C GLN A 43 -45.11 -34.38 -26.66
N SER A 44 -45.24 -33.08 -26.39
CA SER A 44 -46.10 -32.39 -25.42
C SER A 44 -46.77 -33.19 -24.29
N GLN A 45 -46.48 -32.77 -23.05
CA GLN A 45 -47.50 -32.65 -22.00
C GLN A 45 -47.33 -31.32 -21.24
N GLN A 46 -48.31 -30.43 -21.39
CA GLN A 46 -48.61 -29.39 -20.42
C GLN A 46 -49.18 -30.03 -19.15
N LYS A 47 -48.64 -29.69 -17.98
CA LYS A 47 -49.43 -29.38 -16.77
C LYS A 47 -48.49 -29.04 -15.61
N GLY A 48 -48.73 -27.89 -15.00
CA GLY A 48 -48.07 -27.50 -13.76
C GLY A 48 -47.82 -26.01 -13.68
N ASN A 49 -48.88 -25.21 -13.74
CA ASN A 49 -48.86 -23.81 -13.38
C ASN A 49 -48.55 -23.73 -11.86
N LYS A 50 -47.27 -23.74 -11.49
CA LYS A 50 -46.85 -23.43 -10.12
C LYS A 50 -46.91 -21.92 -9.98
N GLN A 51 -47.93 -21.47 -9.25
CA GLN A 51 -47.94 -20.20 -8.55
C GLN A 51 -46.53 -19.86 -8.07
N HIS A 52 -45.93 -18.84 -8.66
CA HIS A 52 -44.80 -18.14 -8.08
C HIS A 52 -45.31 -17.48 -6.80
N THR A 53 -45.23 -18.19 -5.69
CA THR A 53 -45.20 -17.54 -4.39
C THR A 53 -43.93 -16.69 -4.37
N ASN A 54 -44.11 -15.38 -4.17
CA ASN A 54 -43.03 -14.47 -3.80
C ASN A 54 -42.54 -14.88 -2.41
N ASP A 55 -41.78 -15.97 -2.34
CA ASP A 55 -40.97 -16.27 -1.17
C ASP A 55 -39.88 -15.20 -1.13
N ALA A 56 -40.09 -14.19 -0.29
CA ALA A 56 -39.06 -13.24 0.07
C ALA A 56 -37.84 -14.06 0.54
N LYS A 57 -36.82 -14.11 -0.32
CA LYS A 57 -35.63 -14.92 -0.11
C LYS A 57 -34.97 -14.47 1.19
N LYS A 58 -35.06 -15.30 2.24
CA LYS A 58 -34.51 -14.95 3.56
C LYS A 58 -32.98 -14.80 3.45
N PRO A 59 -32.38 -13.83 4.16
CA PRO A 59 -30.92 -13.71 4.22
C PRO A 59 -30.29 -15.03 4.71
N LEU A 60 -29.13 -15.37 4.16
CA LEU A 60 -28.35 -16.53 4.58
C LEU A 60 -28.07 -16.49 6.08
N THR A 61 -28.26 -17.63 6.75
CA THR A 61 -27.86 -17.80 8.14
C THR A 61 -26.34 -18.00 8.26
N MET A 62 -25.81 -17.82 9.47
CA MET A 62 -24.39 -18.03 9.74
C MET A 62 -23.94 -19.47 9.43
N GLU A 63 -24.80 -20.46 9.68
CA GLU A 63 -24.51 -21.86 9.36
C GLU A 63 -24.42 -22.09 7.85
N GLN A 64 -25.31 -21.46 7.07
CA GLN A 64 -25.28 -21.57 5.62
C GLN A 64 -24.06 -20.86 5.02
N LEU A 65 -23.65 -19.74 5.61
CA LEU A 65 -22.42 -19.04 5.26
C LEU A 65 -21.19 -19.92 5.53
N LYS A 66 -21.12 -20.55 6.71
CA LYS A 66 -20.05 -21.50 7.07
C LYS A 66 -19.95 -22.69 6.12
N LYS A 67 -21.07 -23.18 5.58
CA LYS A 67 -21.07 -24.25 4.56
C LYS A 67 -20.58 -23.79 3.19
N LYS A 68 -20.68 -22.50 2.88
CA LYS A 68 -20.29 -21.92 1.59
C LYS A 68 -18.81 -21.54 1.53
N VAL A 69 -18.23 -21.14 2.65
CA VAL A 69 -16.80 -20.82 2.74
C VAL A 69 -16.02 -22.13 2.88
N LYS A 70 -15.12 -22.41 1.94
CA LYS A 70 -14.32 -23.64 1.93
C LYS A 70 -13.21 -23.62 2.99
N ASP A 71 -12.75 -22.44 3.35
CA ASP A 71 -11.67 -22.23 4.30
C ASP A 71 -12.20 -22.13 5.74
N ASN A 72 -11.29 -22.31 6.69
CA ASN A 72 -11.55 -22.00 8.09
C ASN A 72 -11.92 -20.51 8.26
N ILE A 73 -13.12 -20.25 8.76
CA ILE A 73 -13.60 -18.89 9.02
C ILE A 73 -13.04 -18.43 10.36
N LEU A 74 -12.27 -17.35 10.32
CA LEU A 74 -11.71 -16.71 11.51
C LEU A 74 -12.67 -15.66 12.07
N GLU A 75 -13.33 -14.91 11.19
CA GLU A 75 -14.17 -13.77 11.59
C GLU A 75 -15.28 -13.54 10.57
N VAL A 76 -16.45 -13.12 11.06
CA VAL A 76 -17.58 -12.67 10.21
C VAL A 76 -18.13 -11.38 10.78
N THR A 77 -18.07 -10.33 9.97
CA THR A 77 -18.60 -9.01 10.32
C THR A 77 -19.76 -8.67 9.42
N LYS A 78 -20.96 -8.59 10.01
CA LYS A 78 -22.17 -8.21 9.29
C LYS A 78 -22.15 -6.72 8.96
N TYR A 79 -22.63 -6.39 7.78
CA TYR A 79 -22.87 -5.02 7.36
C TYR A 79 -24.33 -4.92 6.90
N GLU A 80 -25.09 -4.08 7.61
CA GLU A 80 -26.54 -4.01 7.49
C GLU A 80 -27.19 -5.41 7.63
N SER A 81 -28.43 -5.56 7.14
CA SER A 81 -29.14 -6.84 7.12
C SER A 81 -28.75 -7.75 5.94
N SER A 82 -28.03 -7.21 4.95
CA SER A 82 -27.91 -7.83 3.63
C SER A 82 -26.48 -8.23 3.25
N TYR A 83 -25.46 -7.83 4.02
CA TYR A 83 -24.06 -8.13 3.68
C TYR A 83 -23.26 -8.67 4.85
N ALA A 84 -22.19 -9.40 4.54
CA ALA A 84 -21.19 -9.82 5.52
C ALA A 84 -19.79 -9.85 4.91
N LEU A 85 -18.82 -9.28 5.63
CA LEU A 85 -17.41 -9.50 5.38
C LEU A 85 -16.95 -10.75 6.14
N VAL A 86 -16.32 -11.66 5.45
CA VAL A 86 -15.78 -12.91 5.99
C VAL A 86 -14.28 -12.92 5.84
N LYS A 87 -13.58 -13.14 6.95
CA LYS A 87 -12.14 -13.37 7.00
C LYS A 87 -11.89 -14.87 7.15
N SER A 88 -11.13 -15.44 6.22
CA SER A 88 -10.51 -16.76 6.37
C SER A 88 -9.01 -16.61 6.59
N GLU A 89 -8.33 -17.73 6.86
CA GLU A 89 -6.86 -17.75 7.05
C GLU A 89 -6.10 -17.00 5.96
N ASN A 90 -6.56 -17.11 4.71
CA ASN A 90 -5.84 -16.56 3.58
C ASN A 90 -6.60 -15.55 2.73
N SER A 91 -7.86 -15.25 3.04
CA SER A 91 -8.69 -14.41 2.17
C SER A 91 -9.70 -13.55 2.92
N TYR A 92 -10.15 -12.51 2.24
CA TYR A 92 -11.34 -11.76 2.61
C TYR A 92 -12.39 -11.92 1.51
N GLN A 93 -13.63 -12.18 1.91
CA GLN A 93 -14.76 -12.33 1.00
C GLN A 93 -15.93 -11.48 1.48
N PHE A 94 -16.54 -10.74 0.56
CA PHE A 94 -17.74 -9.97 0.84
C PHE A 94 -18.97 -10.66 0.26
N PHE A 95 -19.90 -11.04 1.13
CA PHE A 95 -21.10 -11.79 0.82
C PHE A 95 -22.30 -10.88 0.74
N ASP A 96 -23.13 -11.09 -0.27
CA ASP A 96 -24.53 -10.70 -0.28
C ASP A 96 -25.34 -11.85 0.33
N LEU A 97 -25.93 -11.59 1.49
CA LEU A 97 -26.70 -12.57 2.25
C LEU A 97 -28.05 -12.88 1.59
N MET A 98 -28.61 -11.99 0.78
CA MET A 98 -29.88 -12.19 0.08
C MET A 98 -29.70 -13.10 -1.13
N THR A 99 -28.68 -12.83 -1.94
CA THR A 99 -28.42 -13.64 -3.15
C THR A 99 -27.63 -14.90 -2.82
N GLY A 100 -26.81 -14.85 -1.77
CA GLY A 100 -25.87 -15.87 -1.37
C GLY A 100 -24.62 -15.95 -2.24
N THR A 101 -24.36 -14.87 -2.98
CA THR A 101 -23.15 -14.68 -3.79
C THR A 101 -22.05 -14.06 -2.96
N SER A 102 -20.80 -14.41 -3.26
CA SER A 102 -19.62 -13.80 -2.64
C SER A 102 -18.67 -13.27 -3.70
N LYS A 103 -17.93 -12.22 -3.32
CA LYS A 103 -16.82 -11.69 -4.09
C LYS A 103 -15.58 -11.70 -3.21
N SER A 104 -14.47 -12.21 -3.75
CA SER A 104 -13.18 -12.10 -3.08
C SER A 104 -12.68 -10.65 -3.12
N LEU A 105 -12.09 -10.19 -2.02
CA LEU A 105 -11.47 -8.88 -1.92
C LEU A 105 -9.97 -9.00 -2.21
N PRO A 106 -9.39 -8.12 -3.04
CA PRO A 106 -7.99 -8.15 -3.44
C PRO A 106 -7.03 -7.66 -2.33
N VAL A 107 -7.10 -8.30 -1.16
CA VAL A 107 -6.24 -8.02 0.02
C VAL A 107 -4.82 -8.58 -0.16
N ASN A 108 -4.61 -9.46 -1.14
CA ASN A 108 -3.32 -10.04 -1.50
C ASN A 108 -2.65 -10.77 -0.32
N VAL A 109 -1.42 -10.38 0.03
CA VAL A 109 -0.53 -11.05 1.00
C VAL A 109 -0.25 -10.17 2.22
N ASP A 110 -0.98 -9.07 2.33
CA ASP A 110 -0.82 -8.09 3.40
C ASP A 110 -1.46 -8.59 4.69
N ASN A 111 -0.77 -8.38 5.81
CA ASN A 111 -1.36 -8.55 7.11
C ASN A 111 -2.24 -7.34 7.44
N ILE A 112 -3.50 -7.61 7.73
CA ILE A 112 -4.54 -6.61 7.94
C ILE A 112 -4.75 -6.42 9.44
N LYS A 113 -4.54 -5.18 9.89
CA LYS A 113 -4.77 -4.78 11.28
C LYS A 113 -6.23 -4.45 11.54
N SER A 114 -6.87 -3.72 10.64
CA SER A 114 -8.28 -3.37 10.75
C SER A 114 -8.91 -3.07 9.39
N TYR A 115 -10.22 -2.91 9.36
CA TYR A 115 -10.97 -2.54 8.17
C TYR A 115 -12.21 -1.71 8.52
N GLN A 116 -12.72 -0.98 7.54
CA GLN A 116 -13.94 -0.19 7.62
C GLN A 116 -14.78 -0.46 6.38
N ILE A 117 -16.00 -0.96 6.58
CA ILE A 117 -17.00 -1.08 5.51
C ILE A 117 -17.68 0.28 5.40
N LYS A 118 -17.41 1.03 4.33
CA LYS A 118 -18.01 2.35 4.12
C LYS A 118 -19.40 2.21 3.53
N ASP A 119 -19.52 1.34 2.55
CA ASP A 119 -20.76 0.91 1.93
C ASP A 119 -20.58 -0.48 1.28
N LYS A 120 -21.62 -0.97 0.61
CA LYS A 120 -21.64 -2.30 -0.05
C LYS A 120 -20.65 -2.45 -1.21
N ASP A 121 -20.12 -1.34 -1.72
CA ASP A 121 -19.24 -1.25 -2.88
C ASP A 121 -17.85 -0.71 -2.49
N HIS A 122 -17.64 -0.26 -1.26
CA HIS A 122 -16.38 0.30 -0.78
C HIS A 122 -16.02 -0.21 0.61
N ILE A 123 -14.94 -0.98 0.68
CA ILE A 123 -14.31 -1.43 1.94
C ILE A 123 -12.89 -0.89 2.00
N ARG A 124 -12.52 -0.24 3.09
CA ARG A 124 -11.17 0.24 3.35
C ARG A 124 -10.46 -0.70 4.33
N PHE A 125 -9.21 -1.04 4.03
CA PHE A 125 -8.36 -1.85 4.88
C PHE A 125 -7.18 -1.04 5.39
N LEU A 126 -6.74 -1.32 6.62
CA LEU A 126 -5.45 -0.89 7.17
C LEU A 126 -4.52 -2.10 7.21
N ALA A 127 -3.51 -2.11 6.35
CA ALA A 127 -2.40 -3.04 6.44
C ALA A 127 -1.38 -2.55 7.47
N ASP A 128 -0.80 -3.46 8.25
CA ASP A 128 0.27 -3.13 9.20
C ASP A 128 1.65 -2.95 8.52
N GLY A 129 1.72 -3.18 7.21
CA GLY A 129 2.92 -3.06 6.41
C GLY A 129 3.76 -4.34 6.34
N THR A 130 3.37 -5.42 7.03
CA THR A 130 4.04 -6.74 6.96
C THR A 130 3.39 -7.64 5.90
N ASN A 131 4.20 -8.54 5.35
CA ASN A 131 3.80 -9.50 4.33
C ASN A 131 3.82 -10.92 4.88
N ARG A 132 2.78 -11.72 4.61
CA ARG A 132 2.70 -13.11 5.10
C ARG A 132 3.62 -14.10 4.38
N LEU A 133 4.18 -13.72 3.22
CA LEU A 133 5.03 -14.59 2.40
C LEU A 133 6.53 -14.32 2.54
N ASN A 134 6.91 -13.13 3.03
CA ASN A 134 8.31 -12.74 3.12
C ASN A 134 8.54 -11.73 4.25
N SER A 135 9.80 -11.43 4.53
CA SER A 135 10.22 -10.48 5.57
C SER A 135 10.06 -9.00 5.18
N LYS A 136 9.34 -8.68 4.08
CA LYS A 136 9.10 -7.28 3.69
C LYS A 136 8.23 -6.60 4.74
N ARG A 137 8.74 -5.50 5.29
CA ARG A 137 8.03 -4.64 6.24
C ARG A 137 8.13 -3.19 5.79
N VAL A 138 7.02 -2.64 5.32
CA VAL A 138 6.85 -1.23 4.95
C VAL A 138 6.08 -0.48 6.04
N LEU A 139 5.88 0.83 5.89
CA LEU A 139 5.00 1.56 6.79
C LEU A 139 3.56 1.01 6.66
N PRO A 140 2.77 1.01 7.76
CA PRO A 140 1.34 0.78 7.68
C PRO A 140 0.69 1.69 6.64
N TYR A 141 -0.34 1.19 5.97
CA TYR A 141 -1.00 1.95 4.90
C TYR A 141 -2.45 1.52 4.71
N TYR A 142 -3.26 2.46 4.24
CA TYR A 142 -4.62 2.18 3.81
C TYR A 142 -4.65 1.77 2.35
N PHE A 143 -5.55 0.85 2.02
CA PHE A 143 -5.99 0.63 0.65
C PHE A 143 -7.50 0.42 0.61
N ASP A 144 -8.09 0.79 -0.51
CA ASP A 144 -9.51 0.68 -0.78
C ASP A 144 -9.77 -0.51 -1.70
N CYS A 145 -10.75 -1.33 -1.35
CA CYS A 145 -11.41 -2.27 -2.24
C CYS A 145 -12.70 -1.64 -2.72
N ILE A 146 -12.75 -1.25 -3.99
CA ILE A 146 -13.92 -0.59 -4.61
C ILE A 146 -14.48 -1.49 -5.70
N ARG A 147 -15.80 -1.68 -5.70
CA ARG A 147 -16.48 -2.49 -6.71
C ARG A 147 -16.46 -1.77 -8.06
N VAL A 148 -16.01 -2.48 -9.10
CA VAL A 148 -15.85 -1.89 -10.45
C VAL A 148 -17.19 -1.66 -11.14
N THR A 149 -18.16 -2.56 -10.94
CA THR A 149 -19.54 -2.49 -11.45
C THR A 149 -20.49 -3.13 -10.44
N THR A 150 -21.79 -2.88 -10.51
CA THR A 150 -22.80 -3.34 -9.51
C THR A 150 -22.65 -4.82 -9.09
N ASP A 151 -22.36 -5.72 -10.03
CA ASP A 151 -22.12 -7.16 -9.75
C ASP A 151 -20.68 -7.62 -10.02
N GLY A 152 -19.80 -6.65 -10.29
CA GLY A 152 -18.41 -6.88 -10.66
C GLY A 152 -17.50 -7.29 -9.51
N PRO A 153 -16.23 -7.55 -9.81
CA PRO A 153 -15.20 -7.75 -8.80
C PRO A 153 -14.87 -6.43 -8.07
N PHE A 154 -14.18 -6.55 -6.94
CA PHE A 154 -13.53 -5.42 -6.30
C PHE A 154 -12.14 -5.19 -6.89
N ALA A 155 -11.81 -3.93 -7.15
CA ALA A 155 -10.46 -3.48 -7.49
C ALA A 155 -9.78 -2.88 -6.27
N ARG A 156 -8.46 -3.07 -6.17
CA ARG A 156 -7.64 -2.47 -5.13
C ARG A 156 -7.12 -1.12 -5.58
N HIS A 157 -7.19 -0.14 -4.68
CA HIS A 157 -6.61 1.19 -4.83
C HIS A 157 -5.80 1.52 -3.58
N ASP A 158 -4.47 1.59 -3.71
CA ASP A 158 -3.63 2.01 -2.60
C ASP A 158 -3.87 3.50 -2.30
N VAL A 159 -4.01 3.84 -1.02
CA VAL A 159 -4.29 5.20 -0.57
C VAL A 159 -3.03 5.78 0.05
N LYS A 160 -2.63 6.97 -0.41
CA LYS A 160 -1.53 7.69 0.22
C LYS A 160 -1.88 7.96 1.68
N THR A 161 -1.12 7.37 2.59
CA THR A 161 -1.43 7.40 4.01
C THR A 161 -0.53 8.39 4.74
N TYR A 162 -1.15 9.31 5.46
CA TYR A 162 -0.48 10.27 6.32
C TYR A 162 -0.80 9.97 7.78
N PHE A 163 0.20 10.12 8.64
CA PHE A 163 0.12 9.92 10.07
C PHE A 163 0.39 11.24 10.79
N PRO A 164 -0.31 11.52 11.92
CA PRO A 164 0.09 12.60 12.81
C PRO A 164 1.56 12.46 13.23
N LEU A 165 2.28 13.57 13.38
CA LEU A 165 3.70 13.55 13.76
C LEU A 165 3.96 12.77 15.05
N ASN A 166 3.06 12.87 16.04
CA ASN A 166 3.16 12.17 17.31
C ASN A 166 2.81 10.67 17.26
N ASN A 167 2.43 10.13 16.09
CA ASN A 167 2.22 8.71 15.94
C ASN A 167 3.56 8.00 15.67
N ALA A 168 4.08 7.33 16.70
CA ALA A 168 5.29 6.54 16.61
C ALA A 168 5.04 5.23 15.84
N LEU A 169 5.88 4.95 14.84
CA LEU A 169 5.80 3.74 14.02
C LEU A 169 7.14 3.00 13.99
N GLU A 170 7.07 1.68 13.84
CA GLU A 170 8.21 0.79 13.61
C GLU A 170 8.01 -0.04 12.33
N PHE A 171 9.00 -0.01 11.44
CA PHE A 171 8.98 -0.71 10.14
C PHE A 171 10.40 -1.03 9.65
N GLY A 172 10.57 -1.58 8.44
CA GLY A 172 11.85 -2.10 7.98
C GLY A 172 12.19 -3.46 8.60
N GLY A 173 13.31 -4.07 8.23
CA GLY A 173 13.48 -5.49 8.62
C GLY A 173 14.83 -6.13 8.43
N LYS A 174 15.85 -5.41 7.99
CA LYS A 174 17.21 -5.94 7.97
C LYS A 174 18.15 -5.10 8.83
N PRO A 175 19.23 -5.68 9.37
CA PRO A 175 20.30 -4.94 10.00
C PRO A 175 21.52 -4.81 9.09
N ASP A 176 22.56 -4.14 9.58
CA ASP A 176 23.88 -4.04 8.94
C ASP A 176 23.90 -3.23 7.61
N GLU A 177 23.01 -2.26 7.46
CA GLU A 177 23.07 -1.28 6.38
C GLU A 177 23.86 -0.01 6.76
N VAL A 178 24.23 0.74 5.74
CA VAL A 178 24.86 2.05 5.83
C VAL A 178 23.88 3.09 5.30
N VAL A 179 23.56 4.11 6.09
CA VAL A 179 22.97 5.36 5.58
C VAL A 179 24.03 6.02 4.71
N SER A 180 23.85 5.91 3.40
CA SER A 180 24.83 6.28 2.39
C SER A 180 24.62 7.70 1.85
N ASP A 181 23.37 8.15 1.78
CA ASP A 181 23.01 9.47 1.29
C ASP A 181 21.70 9.94 1.92
N ILE A 182 21.56 11.26 2.09
CA ILE A 182 20.35 11.92 2.56
C ILE A 182 20.10 13.12 1.65
N ARG A 183 18.97 13.09 0.94
CA ARG A 183 18.58 14.14 -0.01
C ARG A 183 17.28 14.78 0.39
N PHE A 184 17.20 16.10 0.27
CA PHE A 184 15.93 16.81 0.35
C PHE A 184 15.09 16.54 -0.90
N THR A 185 13.81 16.29 -0.69
CA THR A 185 12.78 16.38 -1.72
C THR A 185 12.05 17.71 -1.58
N MET A 186 11.05 17.99 -2.44
CA MET A 186 10.26 19.23 -2.34
C MET A 186 9.56 19.37 -0.98
N ASN A 187 9.11 18.26 -0.40
CA ASN A 187 8.26 18.25 0.79
C ASN A 187 8.78 17.33 1.90
N GLY A 188 10.04 16.90 1.82
CA GLY A 188 10.60 16.00 2.81
C GLY A 188 12.03 15.59 2.49
N LEU A 189 12.32 14.31 2.66
CA LEU A 189 13.67 13.76 2.48
C LEU A 189 13.64 12.32 1.99
N GLN A 190 14.72 11.91 1.34
CA GLN A 190 14.99 10.55 0.91
C GLN A 190 16.33 10.10 1.49
N ILE A 191 16.36 8.91 2.06
CA ILE A 191 17.52 8.31 2.70
C ILE A 191 17.86 7.05 1.93
N LEU A 192 19.09 6.93 1.43
CA LEU A 192 19.56 5.79 0.66
C LEU A 192 20.39 4.85 1.54
N PHE A 193 20.16 3.55 1.41
CA PHE A 193 20.87 2.53 2.15
C PHE A 193 21.73 1.66 1.23
N THR A 194 22.95 1.38 1.67
CA THR A 194 23.88 0.47 1.00
C THR A 194 24.33 -0.61 1.97
N PRO A 195 24.82 -1.77 1.49
CA PRO A 195 25.39 -2.77 2.40
C PRO A 195 26.57 -2.20 3.20
N GLN A 196 26.71 -2.66 4.44
CA GLN A 196 27.97 -2.50 5.16
C GLN A 196 29.07 -3.34 4.51
N LYS A 197 30.29 -2.80 4.51
CA LYS A 197 31.47 -3.51 3.99
C LYS A 197 31.62 -4.87 4.66
N SER A 198 31.82 -5.91 3.87
CA SER A 198 31.91 -7.32 4.31
C SER A 198 30.59 -7.95 4.78
N LYS A 199 29.45 -7.28 4.57
CA LYS A 199 28.10 -7.79 4.88
C LYS A 199 27.19 -7.86 3.64
N GLU A 200 27.77 -7.71 2.44
CA GLU A 200 27.04 -7.64 1.16
C GLU A 200 26.20 -8.90 0.92
N ALA A 201 26.74 -10.08 1.22
CA ALA A 201 26.01 -11.34 1.04
C ALA A 201 24.71 -11.40 1.86
N MET A 202 24.72 -10.90 3.11
CA MET A 202 23.53 -10.86 3.96
C MET A 202 22.53 -9.79 3.50
N PHE A 203 23.06 -8.64 3.05
CA PHE A 203 22.25 -7.58 2.49
C PHE A 203 21.45 -8.05 1.26
N TYR A 204 22.08 -8.82 0.38
CA TYR A 204 21.45 -9.39 -0.83
C TYR A 204 20.78 -10.75 -0.62
N ALA A 205 20.91 -11.39 0.54
CA ALA A 205 20.15 -12.59 0.87
C ALA A 205 18.67 -12.23 1.02
N ASP A 206 17.77 -12.83 0.25
CA ASP A 206 16.34 -12.46 0.19
C ASP A 206 16.08 -11.03 -0.35
N TYR A 207 14.92 -10.46 0.01
CA TYR A 207 14.49 -9.14 -0.44
C TYR A 207 15.32 -8.02 0.22
N THR A 208 16.01 -7.19 -0.58
CA THR A 208 16.71 -6.01 -0.05
C THR A 208 15.69 -5.03 0.54
N THR A 209 15.96 -4.53 1.74
CA THR A 209 15.06 -3.62 2.46
C THR A 209 15.87 -2.65 3.30
N ILE A 210 15.19 -1.72 3.96
CA ILE A 210 15.80 -0.75 4.86
C ILE A 210 16.00 -1.33 6.27
N PRO A 211 16.84 -0.68 7.10
CA PRO A 211 16.98 -1.02 8.50
C PRO A 211 15.66 -1.10 9.25
N VAL A 212 15.62 -1.85 10.34
CA VAL A 212 14.56 -1.66 11.35
C VAL A 212 14.59 -0.19 11.79
N THR A 213 13.47 0.49 11.56
CA THR A 213 13.33 1.93 11.67
C THR A 213 12.22 2.24 12.66
N THR A 214 12.51 3.09 13.65
CA THR A 214 11.50 3.66 14.54
C THR A 214 11.36 5.16 14.28
N THR A 215 10.17 5.69 14.53
CA THR A 215 9.87 7.12 14.42
C THR A 215 9.28 7.64 15.72
N SER A 216 9.60 8.88 16.05
CA SER A 216 9.02 9.58 17.19
C SER A 216 9.03 11.09 16.94
N TYR A 217 8.34 11.84 17.79
CA TYR A 217 8.23 13.28 17.65
C TYR A 217 8.31 13.97 19.00
N ASN A 218 9.16 15.00 19.08
CA ASN A 218 9.30 15.86 20.23
C ASN A 218 8.55 17.16 19.98
N GLU A 219 7.40 17.33 20.64
CA GLU A 219 6.54 18.50 20.49
C GLU A 219 7.22 19.79 20.99
N MET A 220 8.01 19.72 22.06
CA MET A 220 8.67 20.90 22.64
C MET A 220 9.71 21.51 21.70
N THR A 221 10.39 20.67 20.91
CA THR A 221 11.43 21.12 19.98
C THR A 221 11.00 21.06 18.52
N ASN A 222 9.72 20.74 18.24
CA ASN A 222 9.19 20.52 16.90
C ASN A 222 10.10 19.63 16.03
N THR A 223 10.58 18.52 16.61
CA THR A 223 11.59 17.66 15.99
C THR A 223 11.03 16.26 15.76
N PHE A 224 10.98 15.85 14.50
CA PHE A 224 10.69 14.47 14.12
C PHE A 224 11.98 13.66 14.11
N VAL A 225 11.98 12.53 14.81
CA VAL A 225 13.14 11.70 15.02
C VAL A 225 12.93 10.39 14.30
N VAL A 226 13.91 9.99 13.51
CA VAL A 226 13.98 8.69 12.85
C VAL A 226 15.21 7.97 13.36
N GLU A 227 15.04 6.75 13.85
CA GLU A 227 16.14 5.93 14.33
C GLU A 227 16.22 4.63 13.54
N PHE A 228 17.40 4.34 13.00
CA PHE A 228 17.73 3.14 12.27
C PHE A 228 18.57 2.23 13.17
N LYS A 229 18.06 1.05 13.48
CA LYS A 229 18.71 0.07 14.35
C LYS A 229 19.86 -0.62 13.62
N GLN A 230 20.96 -0.89 14.33
CA GLN A 230 22.11 -1.65 13.80
C GLN A 230 22.56 -1.15 12.42
N THR A 231 22.72 0.16 12.32
CA THR A 231 22.97 0.87 11.07
C THR A 231 24.21 1.74 11.23
N GLN A 232 25.01 1.86 10.18
CA GLN A 232 26.17 2.76 10.17
C GLN A 232 25.84 4.05 9.43
N LEU A 233 26.40 5.17 9.89
CA LEU A 233 26.37 6.43 9.16
C LEU A 233 27.60 6.51 8.26
N SER A 234 27.41 6.73 6.96
CA SER A 234 28.52 6.94 6.03
C SER A 234 29.36 8.14 6.46
N LYS A 235 30.68 8.01 6.40
CA LYS A 235 31.64 9.10 6.65
C LYS A 235 31.53 10.25 5.65
N GLU A 236 30.84 10.02 4.54
CA GLU A 236 30.58 11.06 3.53
C GLU A 236 29.46 12.02 3.97
N ILE A 237 28.62 11.59 4.92
CA ILE A 237 27.55 12.41 5.50
C ILE A 237 28.12 13.23 6.65
N ASN A 238 28.92 14.24 6.32
CA ASN A 238 29.51 15.13 7.33
C ASN A 238 28.59 16.30 7.70
N LYS A 239 27.81 16.82 6.73
CA LYS A 239 26.75 17.81 6.94
C LYS A 239 25.69 17.67 5.84
N VAL A 240 24.44 17.48 6.24
CA VAL A 240 23.31 17.51 5.29
C VAL A 240 22.96 18.96 5.01
N ASN A 241 23.38 19.49 3.86
CA ASN A 241 23.08 20.87 3.48
C ASN A 241 21.58 21.05 3.24
N VAL A 242 20.94 21.84 4.09
CA VAL A 242 19.52 22.15 3.98
C VAL A 242 19.29 22.99 2.73
N ARG A 243 18.46 22.46 1.81
CA ARG A 243 17.90 23.25 0.71
C ARG A 243 16.58 23.88 1.15
N PRO A 244 16.14 24.98 0.52
CA PRO A 244 14.80 25.51 0.75
C PRO A 244 13.76 24.39 0.67
N ASN A 245 13.01 24.21 1.75
CA ASN A 245 11.99 23.18 1.89
C ASN A 245 10.84 23.74 2.73
N ASP A 246 9.60 23.45 2.37
CA ASP A 246 8.42 24.06 2.99
C ASP A 246 8.14 23.55 4.42
N PHE A 247 8.71 22.41 4.77
CA PHE A 247 8.41 21.69 6.02
C PHE A 247 9.62 21.46 6.90
N ILE A 248 10.82 21.37 6.34
CA ILE A 248 12.05 21.08 7.10
C ILE A 248 12.85 22.36 7.31
N LYS A 249 13.24 22.63 8.56
CA LYS A 249 14.19 23.70 8.92
C LYS A 249 15.62 23.21 8.89
N ARG A 250 15.87 22.05 9.50
CA ARG A 250 17.23 21.51 9.67
C ARG A 250 17.17 19.99 9.84
N ILE A 251 18.24 19.32 9.43
CA ILE A 251 18.47 17.91 9.72
C ILE A 251 19.79 17.81 10.48
N ASN A 252 19.79 16.99 11.54
CA ASN A 252 20.99 16.58 12.23
C ASN A 252 21.05 15.05 12.25
N THR A 253 22.25 14.51 12.07
CA THR A 253 22.50 13.06 12.09
C THR A 253 23.50 12.76 13.19
N LYS A 254 23.26 11.72 13.97
CA LYS A 254 24.24 11.20 14.93
C LYS A 254 24.21 9.68 14.97
N THR A 255 25.32 9.10 15.38
CA THR A 255 25.40 7.69 15.77
C THR A 255 25.15 7.60 17.27
N GLU A 256 24.26 6.72 17.71
CA GLU A 256 23.94 6.45 19.11
C GLU A 256 24.04 4.95 19.37
N GLY A 257 25.16 4.53 19.95
CA GLY A 257 25.51 3.11 20.04
C GLY A 257 25.68 2.50 18.64
N GLU A 258 24.95 1.42 18.36
CA GLU A 258 24.91 0.75 17.06
C GLU A 258 23.85 1.33 16.10
N ASN A 259 23.17 2.40 16.49
CA ASN A 259 22.05 2.97 15.74
C ASN A 259 22.44 4.29 15.09
N VAL A 260 21.75 4.64 13.99
CA VAL A 260 21.79 5.99 13.42
C VAL A 260 20.50 6.70 13.77
N GLN A 261 20.62 7.89 14.33
CA GLN A 261 19.48 8.78 14.56
C GLN A 261 19.55 9.98 13.62
N ILE A 262 18.44 10.26 12.95
CA ILE A 262 18.21 11.48 12.17
C ILE A 262 17.15 12.31 12.88
N SER A 263 17.55 13.48 13.36
CA SER A 263 16.66 14.49 13.93
C SER A 263 16.31 15.52 12.86
N ILE A 264 15.02 15.66 12.57
CA ILE A 264 14.49 16.56 11.54
C ILE A 264 13.71 17.65 12.26
N GLU A 265 14.31 18.83 12.36
CA GLU A 265 13.66 20.00 12.93
C GLU A 265 12.67 20.55 11.90
N LEU A 266 11.39 20.63 12.26
CA LEU A 266 10.31 20.97 11.37
C LEU A 266 9.92 22.46 11.46
N LYS A 267 9.31 22.95 10.39
CA LYS A 267 8.54 24.20 10.35
C LYS A 267 7.17 23.96 10.94
N SER A 268 6.52 25.02 11.43
CA SER A 268 5.17 24.94 12.02
C SER A 268 4.11 24.47 11.02
N ALA A 269 4.38 24.52 9.72
CA ALA A 269 3.50 24.01 8.68
C ALA A 269 3.47 22.47 8.58
N ALA A 270 4.41 21.75 9.20
CA ALA A 270 4.40 20.29 9.19
C ALA A 270 3.52 19.78 10.35
N GLU A 271 2.46 19.05 10.02
CA GLU A 271 1.52 18.49 11.00
C GLU A 271 1.34 16.97 10.85
N VAL A 272 1.63 16.44 9.67
CA VAL A 272 1.57 15.02 9.35
C VAL A 272 2.77 14.57 8.55
N TYR A 273 3.04 13.27 8.55
CA TYR A 273 4.07 12.64 7.74
C TYR A 273 3.57 11.37 7.03
N SER A 274 4.23 11.02 5.93
CA SER A 274 4.06 9.77 5.22
C SER A 274 5.44 9.19 4.92
N GLY A 275 5.52 7.87 4.78
CA GLY A 275 6.76 7.16 4.47
C GLY A 275 6.56 6.17 3.34
N ASN A 276 7.58 6.01 2.49
CA ASN A 276 7.59 4.99 1.45
C ASN A 276 8.96 4.34 1.35
N VAL A 277 8.98 3.01 1.26
CA VAL A 277 10.19 2.24 0.98
C VAL A 277 10.20 1.90 -0.51
N GLY A 278 11.23 2.34 -1.21
CA GLY A 278 11.43 2.05 -2.63
C GLY A 278 12.84 1.56 -2.91
N HIS A 279 13.12 1.33 -4.18
CA HIS A 279 14.43 0.85 -4.64
C HIS A 279 14.90 1.67 -5.84
N LEU A 280 16.21 1.92 -5.90
CA LEU A 280 16.81 2.53 -7.09
C LEU A 280 16.65 1.59 -8.28
N LYS A 281 16.18 2.12 -9.41
CA LYS A 281 16.06 1.39 -10.68
C LYS A 281 17.43 1.27 -11.37
N ASN A 282 18.40 0.65 -10.70
CA ASN A 282 19.74 0.39 -11.22
C ASN A 282 20.19 -1.03 -10.88
N LYS A 283 21.39 -1.42 -11.34
CA LYS A 283 21.92 -2.78 -11.15
C LYS A 283 22.04 -3.22 -9.69
N ASN A 284 22.24 -2.27 -8.77
CA ASN A 284 22.46 -2.57 -7.36
C ASN A 284 21.14 -2.68 -6.57
N ASN A 285 20.05 -2.14 -7.10
CA ASN A 285 18.71 -2.18 -6.49
C ASN A 285 18.75 -1.77 -5.01
N PHE A 286 19.44 -0.67 -4.69
CA PHE A 286 19.57 -0.20 -3.32
C PHE A 286 18.23 0.35 -2.79
N PRO A 287 17.82 -0.06 -1.58
CA PRO A 287 16.60 0.43 -0.97
C PRO A 287 16.78 1.87 -0.49
N PHE A 288 15.70 2.64 -0.53
CA PHE A 288 15.62 3.97 0.02
C PHE A 288 14.32 4.15 0.81
N LEU A 289 14.37 5.04 1.79
CA LEU A 289 13.21 5.50 2.55
C LEU A 289 12.94 6.96 2.20
N THR A 290 11.73 7.25 1.75
CA THR A 290 11.26 8.63 1.57
C THR A 290 10.31 8.99 2.69
N PHE A 291 10.58 10.10 3.39
CA PHE A 291 9.60 10.78 4.23
C PHE A 291 9.05 12.00 3.51
N THR A 292 7.74 12.20 3.62
CA THR A 292 7.02 13.38 3.13
C THR A 292 6.27 14.02 4.29
N PHE A 293 6.41 15.32 4.46
CA PHE A 293 5.66 16.10 5.44
C PHE A 293 4.58 16.94 4.75
N ALA A 294 3.50 17.23 5.45
CA ALA A 294 2.41 18.06 4.95
C ALA A 294 1.63 18.77 6.08
N GLN A 295 0.79 19.72 5.70
CA GLN A 295 -0.24 20.30 6.57
C GLN A 295 -1.42 19.32 6.72
N LYS A 296 -2.13 19.40 7.85
CA LYS A 296 -3.35 18.61 8.14
C LYS A 296 -4.50 18.93 7.18
N SER A 297 -4.49 20.12 6.58
CA SER A 297 -5.46 20.58 5.58
C SER A 297 -5.34 19.87 4.22
N PHE A 298 -4.27 19.11 3.98
CA PHE A 298 -4.19 18.16 2.87
C PHE A 298 -5.18 17.00 3.15
N LYS A 299 -6.46 17.25 2.83
CA LYS A 299 -7.58 16.33 2.97
C LYS A 299 -7.46 15.15 2.00
N GLU A 300 -6.54 14.23 2.28
CA GLU A 300 -6.72 12.84 1.90
C GLU A 300 -6.60 12.00 3.16
N VAL A 301 -7.78 11.70 3.71
CA VAL A 301 -8.03 10.54 4.57
C VAL A 301 -7.18 10.48 5.84
N PHE A 302 -7.59 11.23 6.86
CA PHE A 302 -7.52 10.67 8.21
C PHE A 302 -8.51 9.51 8.24
N GLY A 303 -8.06 8.29 7.94
CA GLY A 303 -8.81 7.09 8.27
C GLY A 303 -9.02 7.12 9.78
N GLY A 304 -10.27 7.15 10.23
CA GLY A 304 -10.68 7.34 11.63
C GLY A 304 -10.26 6.24 12.61
N ALA A 305 -9.13 5.57 12.37
CA ALA A 305 -8.60 4.47 13.17
C ALA A 305 -7.19 4.75 13.73
N VAL A 306 -6.76 6.01 13.83
CA VAL A 306 -5.46 6.36 14.43
C VAL A 306 -5.38 5.97 15.93
N ALA A 307 -6.52 5.82 16.61
CA ALA A 307 -6.57 5.41 18.01
C ALA A 307 -6.25 3.91 18.26
N GLU A 308 -6.15 3.07 17.23
CA GLU A 308 -5.88 1.62 17.38
C GLU A 308 -4.43 1.22 17.10
N LEU A 309 -3.58 2.16 16.67
CA LEU A 309 -2.15 1.89 16.48
C LEU A 309 -1.33 2.06 17.77
N SER A 310 -1.90 2.69 18.81
CA SER A 310 -1.23 2.99 20.08
C SER A 310 -1.65 2.06 21.25
N LYS A 311 -2.18 0.87 20.96
CA LYS A 311 -2.48 -0.17 21.95
C LYS A 311 -1.76 -1.46 21.59
#